data_AF-A0A0N7ZDH0-F1
#
_entry.id   AF-A0A0N7ZDH0-F1
#
_cell.length_a   1.000
_cell.length_b   1.000
_cell.length_c   1.000
_cell.angle_alpha   90.00
_cell.angle_beta   90.00
_cell.angle_gamma   90.00
#
_symmetry.space_group_name_H-M   'P 1'
#
loop_
_entity.id
_entity.type
_entity.pdbx_description
1 polymer ?
#
loop_
_entity_poly.entity_id
_entity_poly.type
_entity_poly.pdbx_seq_one_letter_code
_entity_poly.pdbx_strand_id
1 'polypeptide(L)'
;MGKANIKVLKDNQKAIHPRSRKAKQISKKVSRELKLKKRRGDSNIKLQCLGDKLAWFKENMDQEVDVITPKHVLELIEKYIDRNTEELEQITLKHSIGGRQVRQHASREDCLRITKEKEMELFTNSGFETVDFLTPDSLKIFKSWTGELRYLPNIKLRKYTKQGLEAMISGTCEASQHSSPHQMEEDDSDVEDSGDEMSD
;
A
#
# COMPACT_ATOMS: atom_id res chain seq x y z
N MET A 1 -18.53 37.54 -2.06
CA MET A 1 -17.42 37.30 -1.13
C MET A 1 -17.98 36.85 0.22
N GLY A 2 -17.92 35.55 0.54
CA GLY A 2 -18.49 35.00 1.77
C GLY A 2 -17.54 35.18 2.95
N LYS A 3 -17.97 35.92 3.98
CA LYS A 3 -17.18 36.17 5.19
C LYS A 3 -16.97 34.86 5.96
N ALA A 4 -15.71 34.46 6.14
CA ALA A 4 -15.36 33.36 7.02
C ALA A 4 -15.68 33.72 8.48
N ASN A 5 -16.59 32.98 9.11
CA ASN A 5 -16.90 33.11 10.54
C ASN A 5 -15.78 32.45 11.36
N ILE A 6 -14.77 33.23 11.74
CA ILE A 6 -13.77 32.81 12.74
C ILE A 6 -14.44 32.90 14.12
N LYS A 7 -14.79 31.74 14.70
CA LYS A 7 -15.25 31.67 16.09
C LYS A 7 -14.06 31.96 17.01
N VAL A 8 -13.93 33.22 17.43
CA VAL A 8 -13.01 33.64 18.49
C VAL A 8 -13.29 32.80 19.75
N LEU A 9 -12.26 32.16 20.29
CA LEU A 9 -12.33 31.41 21.55
C LEU A 9 -12.76 32.38 22.65
N LYS A 10 -13.86 32.08 23.35
CA LYS A 10 -14.33 32.91 24.46
C LYS A 10 -13.32 32.83 25.61
N ASP A 11 -12.69 33.96 25.95
CA ASP A 11 -11.66 34.15 26.99
C ASP A 11 -12.09 33.83 28.44
N ASN A 12 -13.24 33.17 28.65
CA ASN A 12 -13.79 32.84 29.97
C ASN A 12 -14.26 31.37 30.06
N GLN A 13 -13.51 30.44 29.47
CA GLN A 13 -13.78 29.02 29.69
C GLN A 13 -13.29 28.61 31.09
N LYS A 14 -14.22 28.45 32.03
CA LYS A 14 -13.94 27.95 33.39
C LYS A 14 -13.08 26.68 33.32
N ALA A 15 -12.05 26.61 34.16
CA ALA A 15 -11.19 25.43 34.28
C ALA A 15 -12.05 24.18 34.50
N ILE A 16 -11.95 23.23 33.57
CA ILE A 16 -12.74 22.00 33.60
C ILE A 16 -11.97 21.01 34.47
N HIS A 17 -12.58 20.52 35.55
CA HIS A 17 -11.96 19.47 36.36
C HIS A 17 -11.69 18.20 35.52
N PRO A 18 -10.51 17.57 35.60
CA PRO A 18 -10.12 16.44 34.74
C PRO A 18 -11.10 15.27 34.75
N ARG A 19 -11.74 14.99 35.90
CA ARG A 19 -12.72 13.90 36.05
C ARG A 19 -14.16 14.28 35.69
N SER A 20 -14.42 15.52 35.29
CA SER A 20 -15.78 15.99 34.98
C SER A 20 -16.36 15.31 33.73
N ARG A 21 -17.69 15.24 33.62
CA ARG A 21 -18.39 14.75 32.41
C ARG A 21 -17.94 15.51 31.16
N LYS A 22 -17.76 16.83 31.27
CA LYS A 22 -17.30 17.69 30.17
C LYS A 22 -15.86 17.38 29.74
N ALA A 23 -14.95 17.16 30.69
CA ALA A 23 -13.59 16.72 30.37
C ALA A 23 -13.61 15.37 29.64
N LYS A 24 -14.36 14.38 30.15
CA LYS A 24 -14.50 13.07 29.49
C LYS A 24 -15.04 13.19 28.06
N GLN A 25 -16.03 14.06 27.82
CA GLN A 25 -16.57 14.31 26.47
C GLN A 25 -15.53 14.93 25.53
N ILE A 26 -14.76 15.92 26.00
CA ILE A 26 -13.68 16.54 25.23
C ILE A 26 -12.61 15.50 24.90
N SER A 27 -12.14 14.73 25.88
CA SER A 27 -11.15 13.67 25.66
C SER A 27 -11.63 12.63 24.65
N LYS A 28 -12.89 12.17 24.73
CA LYS A 28 -13.48 11.26 23.73
C LYS A 28 -13.46 11.86 22.33
N LYS A 29 -13.81 13.15 22.19
CA LYS A 29 -13.80 13.85 20.90
C LYS A 29 -12.38 13.97 20.34
N VAL A 30 -11.41 14.38 21.16
CA VAL A 30 -10.00 14.48 20.77
C VAL A 30 -9.47 13.12 20.33
N SER A 31 -9.69 12.05 21.10
CA SER A 31 -9.26 10.70 20.73
C SER A 31 -9.88 10.23 19.41
N ARG A 32 -11.16 10.54 19.16
CA ARG A 32 -11.81 10.24 17.87
C ARG A 32 -11.16 11.01 16.72
N GLU A 33 -10.89 12.30 16.90
CA GLU A 33 -10.25 13.14 15.89
C GLU A 33 -8.82 12.66 15.59
N LEU A 34 -8.04 12.28 16.60
CA LEU A 34 -6.70 11.72 16.44
C LEU A 34 -6.74 10.40 15.65
N LYS A 35 -7.66 9.48 15.98
CA LYS A 35 -7.84 8.23 15.23
C LYS A 35 -8.22 8.48 13.77
N LEU A 36 -9.11 9.44 13.51
CA LEU A 36 -9.52 9.80 12.15
C LEU A 36 -8.37 10.42 11.35
N LYS A 37 -7.60 11.33 11.96
CA LYS A 37 -6.41 11.93 11.33
C LYS A 37 -5.37 10.85 11.01
N LYS A 38 -5.11 9.92 11.94
CA LYS A 38 -4.22 8.78 11.72
C LYS A 38 -4.67 7.94 10.53
N ARG A 39 -5.94 7.52 10.50
CA ARG A 39 -6.50 6.72 9.39
C ARG A 39 -6.37 7.42 8.04
N ARG A 40 -6.59 8.73 7.98
CA ARG A 40 -6.39 9.53 6.75
C ARG A 40 -4.92 9.57 6.35
N GLY A 41 -4.02 9.75 7.32
CA GLY A 41 -2.57 9.68 7.10
C GLY A 41 -2.14 8.34 6.53
N ASP A 42 -2.56 7.24 7.16
CA ASP A 42 -2.23 5.88 6.72
C ASP A 42 -2.74 5.61 5.29
N SER A 43 -3.95 6.07 4.96
CA SER A 43 -4.50 5.97 3.61
C SER A 43 -3.71 6.79 2.59
N ASN A 44 -3.27 7.99 2.96
CA ASN A 44 -2.45 8.83 2.09
C ASN A 44 -1.07 8.23 1.86
N ILE A 45 -0.45 7.62 2.88
CA ILE A 45 0.84 6.94 2.74
C ILE A 45 0.71 5.77 1.75
N LYS A 46 -0.35 4.97 1.85
CA LYS A 46 -0.60 3.89 0.89
C LYS A 46 -0.75 4.42 -0.55
N LEU A 47 -1.50 5.51 -0.71
CA LEU A 47 -1.70 6.15 -2.00
C LEU A 47 -0.40 6.73 -2.56
N GLN A 48 0.45 7.31 -1.71
CA GLN A 48 1.78 7.81 -2.08
C GLN A 48 2.67 6.65 -2.55
N CYS A 49 2.75 5.57 -1.76
CA CYS A 49 3.55 4.40 -2.13
C CYS A 49 3.11 3.79 -3.47
N LEU A 50 1.80 3.74 -3.72
CA LEU A 50 1.26 3.31 -5.02
C LEU A 50 1.65 4.30 -6.13
N GLY A 51 1.52 5.60 -5.89
CA GLY A 51 1.92 6.63 -6.84
C GLY A 51 3.40 6.56 -7.20
N ASP A 52 4.28 6.44 -6.22
CA ASP A 52 5.73 6.33 -6.42
C ASP A 52 6.06 5.05 -7.21
N LYS A 53 5.43 3.93 -6.87
CA LYS A 53 5.55 2.67 -7.61
C LYS A 53 5.18 2.84 -9.08
N LEU A 54 4.03 3.44 -9.34
CA LEU A 54 3.52 3.65 -10.70
C LEU A 54 4.34 4.69 -11.48
N ALA A 55 4.85 5.72 -10.81
CA ALA A 55 5.76 6.69 -11.43
C ALA A 55 7.03 6.00 -11.93
N TRP A 56 7.64 5.13 -11.11
CA TRP A 56 8.80 4.34 -11.53
C TRP A 56 8.50 3.52 -12.78
N PHE A 57 7.33 2.86 -12.84
CA PHE A 57 6.94 2.07 -14.02
C PHE A 57 6.81 2.95 -15.26
N LYS A 58 6.25 4.15 -15.12
CA LYS A 58 6.10 5.09 -16.23
C LYS A 58 7.45 5.59 -16.77
N GLU A 59 8.42 5.81 -15.89
CA GLU A 59 9.77 6.27 -16.25
C GLU A 59 10.63 5.17 -16.89
N ASN A 60 10.38 3.90 -16.52
CA ASN A 60 11.19 2.76 -16.96
C ASN A 60 10.55 1.94 -18.10
N MET A 61 9.35 2.33 -18.54
CA MET A 61 8.62 1.72 -19.65
C MET A 61 8.88 2.50 -20.95
N ASP A 62 8.96 1.79 -22.07
CA ASP A 62 9.03 2.40 -23.40
C ASP A 62 7.70 3.09 -23.76
N GLN A 63 7.72 4.43 -23.81
CA GLN A 63 6.53 5.23 -24.07
C GLN A 63 6.04 5.14 -25.51
N GLU A 64 6.94 4.80 -26.44
CA GLU A 64 6.69 4.66 -27.88
C GLU A 64 5.96 3.36 -28.24
N VAL A 65 5.97 2.36 -27.35
CA VAL A 65 5.36 1.06 -27.62
C VAL A 65 3.86 1.11 -27.30
N ASP A 66 3.02 0.91 -28.31
CA ASP A 66 1.56 0.93 -28.16
C ASP A 66 0.96 -0.39 -27.68
N VAL A 67 1.69 -1.50 -27.85
CA VAL A 67 1.26 -2.85 -27.43
C VAL A 67 2.33 -3.48 -26.56
N ILE A 68 2.04 -3.62 -25.27
CA ILE A 68 2.92 -4.28 -24.32
C ILE A 68 2.62 -5.78 -24.31
N THR A 69 3.63 -6.58 -24.64
CA THR A 69 3.52 -8.04 -24.60
C THR A 69 3.70 -8.56 -23.16
N PRO A 70 3.20 -9.76 -22.82
CA PRO A 70 3.43 -10.37 -21.50
C PRO A 70 4.92 -10.48 -21.15
N LYS A 71 5.78 -10.68 -22.15
CA LYS A 71 7.24 -10.66 -21.98
C LYS A 71 7.77 -9.31 -21.50
N HIS A 72 7.30 -8.21 -22.07
CA HIS A 72 7.68 -6.87 -21.60
C HIS A 72 7.22 -6.63 -20.16
N VAL A 73 6.02 -7.11 -19.79
CA VAL A 73 5.52 -6.98 -18.41
C VAL A 73 6.42 -7.76 -17.44
N LEU A 74 6.81 -8.98 -17.81
CA LEU A 74 7.73 -9.81 -17.02
C LEU A 74 9.06 -9.08 -16.78
N GLU A 75 9.70 -8.63 -17.85
CA GLU A 75 10.99 -7.91 -17.79
C GLU A 75 10.87 -6.61 -16.97
N LEU A 76 9.77 -5.87 -17.12
CA LEU A 76 9.56 -4.62 -16.41
C LEU A 76 9.33 -4.84 -14.90
N ILE A 77 8.63 -5.91 -14.50
CA ILE A 77 8.46 -6.29 -13.09
C ILE A 77 9.78 -6.78 -12.50
N GLU A 78 10.54 -7.62 -13.21
CA GLU A 78 11.86 -8.08 -12.75
C GLU A 78 12.81 -6.90 -12.56
N LYS A 79 12.85 -5.97 -13.52
CA LYS A 79 13.62 -4.72 -13.40
C LYS A 79 13.18 -3.87 -12.20
N TYR A 80 11.87 -3.84 -11.88
CA TYR A 80 11.38 -3.13 -10.70
C TYR A 80 11.90 -3.77 -9.41
N ILE A 81 11.80 -5.10 -9.28
CA ILE A 81 12.27 -5.84 -8.10
C ILE A 81 13.79 -5.66 -7.91
N ASP A 82 14.54 -5.64 -9.01
CA ASP A 82 15.99 -5.51 -8.99
C ASP A 82 16.51 -4.06 -8.91
N ARG A 83 15.62 -3.05 -8.86
CA ARG A 83 15.99 -1.62 -8.89
C ARG A 83 16.99 -1.18 -7.80
N ASN A 84 17.07 -1.90 -6.68
CA ASN A 84 17.96 -1.60 -5.56
C ASN A 84 19.19 -2.53 -5.48
N THR A 85 19.39 -3.39 -6.47
CA THR A 85 20.50 -4.36 -6.46
C THR A 85 21.85 -3.65 -6.50
N GLU A 86 21.99 -2.57 -7.27
CA GLU A 86 23.20 -1.75 -7.30
C GLU A 86 23.53 -1.13 -5.94
N GLU A 87 22.52 -0.61 -5.22
CA GLU A 87 22.70 -0.04 -3.88
C GLU A 87 23.16 -1.12 -2.87
N LEU A 88 22.61 -2.33 -2.96
CA LEU A 88 23.03 -3.47 -2.14
C LEU A 88 24.49 -3.85 -2.41
N GLU A 89 24.89 -3.94 -3.69
CA GLU A 89 26.27 -4.25 -4.09
C GLU A 89 27.26 -3.20 -3.58
N GLN A 90 26.91 -1.91 -3.67
CA GLN A 90 27.73 -0.83 -3.12
C GLN A 90 27.91 -0.93 -1.59
N ILE A 91 26.85 -1.30 -0.86
CA ILE A 91 26.93 -1.51 0.60
C ILE A 91 27.83 -2.72 0.91
N THR A 92 27.65 -3.84 0.19
CA THR A 92 28.47 -5.04 0.35
C THR A 92 29.95 -4.78 0.08
N LEU A 93 30.26 -4.01 -0.97
CA LEU A 93 31.64 -3.63 -1.30
C LEU A 93 32.28 -2.76 -0.21
N LYS A 94 31.52 -1.81 0.37
CA LYS A 94 32.01 -1.00 1.49
C LYS A 94 32.29 -1.86 2.72
N HIS A 95 31.46 -2.86 2.98
CA HIS A 95 31.69 -3.81 4.07
C HIS A 95 32.92 -4.70 3.83
N SER A 96 33.21 -5.08 2.58
CA SER A 96 34.40 -5.90 2.30
C SER A 96 35.72 -5.13 2.45
N ILE A 97 35.69 -3.79 2.37
CA ILE A 97 36.88 -2.93 2.48
C ILE A 97 37.13 -2.50 3.93
N GLY A 98 36.08 -2.27 4.72
CA GLY A 98 36.19 -1.93 6.13
C GLY A 98 36.55 -3.16 6.97
N GLY A 99 37.61 -3.10 7.78
CA GLY A 99 38.03 -4.19 8.68
C GLY A 99 37.04 -4.51 9.81
N ARG A 100 37.50 -4.61 11.06
CA ARG A 100 36.64 -4.87 12.25
C ARG A 100 35.76 -3.66 12.64
N GLN A 101 35.08 -3.04 11.68
CA GLN A 101 34.16 -1.93 11.89
C GLN A 101 32.72 -2.47 11.96
N VAL A 102 31.88 -1.79 12.74
CA VAL A 102 30.43 -2.07 12.83
C VAL A 102 29.81 -1.98 11.42
N ARG A 103 28.84 -2.85 11.10
CA ARG A 103 28.11 -2.87 9.80
C ARG A 103 27.44 -1.51 9.53
N GLN A 104 28.17 -0.58 8.92
CA GLN A 104 27.63 0.72 8.52
C GLN A 104 26.46 0.49 7.55
N HIS A 105 25.37 1.22 7.68
CA HIS A 105 24.17 1.03 6.85
C HIS A 105 23.39 -0.29 7.06
N ALA A 106 23.63 -1.06 8.14
CA ALA A 106 22.89 -2.31 8.40
C ALA A 106 21.36 -2.15 8.30
N SER A 107 20.78 -1.10 8.91
CA SER A 107 19.33 -0.86 8.83
C SER A 107 18.84 -0.63 7.40
N ARG A 108 19.60 0.09 6.56
CA ARG A 108 19.22 0.35 5.17
C ARG A 108 19.34 -0.92 4.33
N GLU A 109 20.43 -1.65 4.52
CA GLU A 109 20.67 -2.95 3.87
C GLU A 109 19.53 -3.93 4.19
N ASP A 110 19.14 -4.05 5.46
CA ASP A 110 18.04 -4.90 5.89
C ASP A 110 16.71 -4.46 5.27
N CYS A 111 16.40 -3.16 5.26
CA CYS A 111 15.19 -2.64 4.61
C CYS A 111 15.14 -2.98 3.12
N LEU A 112 16.26 -2.84 2.40
CA LEU A 112 16.32 -3.16 0.97
C LEU A 112 16.15 -4.67 0.72
N ARG A 113 16.84 -5.50 1.52
CA ARG A 113 16.75 -6.96 1.41
C ARG A 113 15.33 -7.45 1.67
N ILE A 114 14.72 -6.99 2.76
CA ILE A 114 13.33 -7.31 3.12
C ILE A 114 12.36 -6.83 2.04
N THR A 115 12.60 -5.65 1.45
CA THR A 115 11.73 -5.13 0.37
C THR A 115 11.84 -6.00 -0.87
N LYS A 116 13.06 -6.34 -1.31
CA LYS A 116 13.29 -7.20 -2.47
C LYS A 116 12.68 -8.59 -2.28
N GLU A 117 12.89 -9.19 -1.11
CA GLU A 117 12.33 -10.51 -0.76
C GLU A 117 10.80 -10.50 -0.80
N LYS A 118 10.16 -9.49 -0.18
CA LYS A 118 8.70 -9.35 -0.21
C LYS A 118 8.15 -9.15 -1.61
N GLU A 119 8.80 -8.32 -2.43
CA GLU A 119 8.36 -8.09 -3.80
C GLU A 119 8.50 -9.36 -4.67
N MET A 120 9.58 -10.12 -4.47
CA MET A 120 9.79 -11.43 -5.13
C MET A 120 8.77 -12.48 -4.68
N GLU A 121 8.47 -12.55 -3.39
CA GLU A 121 7.44 -13.43 -2.83
C GLU A 121 6.06 -13.11 -3.40
N LEU A 122 5.71 -11.81 -3.47
CA LEU A 122 4.47 -11.36 -4.10
C LEU A 122 4.41 -11.77 -5.57
N PHE A 123 5.51 -11.60 -6.30
CA PHE A 123 5.54 -11.95 -7.73
C PHE A 123 5.45 -13.46 -7.99
N THR A 124 6.01 -14.27 -7.10
CA THR A 124 6.02 -15.73 -7.24
C THR A 124 4.69 -16.35 -6.78
N ASN A 125 4.14 -15.91 -5.65
CA ASN A 125 3.05 -16.60 -4.95
C ASN A 125 1.69 -15.91 -5.08
N SER A 126 1.59 -14.63 -4.68
CA SER A 126 0.29 -13.95 -4.46
C SER A 126 -0.20 -13.13 -5.66
N GLY A 127 0.73 -12.76 -6.54
CA GLY A 127 0.52 -11.82 -7.64
C GLY A 127 0.96 -10.41 -7.27
N PHE A 128 1.91 -9.89 -8.04
CA PHE A 128 2.42 -8.55 -7.96
C PHE A 128 1.43 -7.56 -8.60
N GLU A 129 0.86 -6.66 -7.80
CA GLU A 129 -0.14 -5.69 -8.25
C GLU A 129 0.51 -4.46 -8.91
N THR A 130 0.16 -4.16 -10.15
CA THR A 130 0.59 -2.96 -10.88
C THR A 130 -0.46 -2.59 -11.94
N VAL A 131 -0.20 -1.61 -12.80
CA VAL A 131 -1.13 -1.24 -13.89
C VAL A 131 -1.39 -2.44 -14.80
N ASP A 132 -2.62 -2.56 -15.28
CA ASP A 132 -2.92 -3.51 -16.34
C ASP A 132 -2.31 -3.07 -17.68
N PHE A 133 -1.10 -3.54 -17.97
CA PHE A 133 -0.34 -3.19 -19.18
C PHE A 133 -0.86 -3.88 -20.45
N LEU A 134 -1.57 -5.01 -20.31
CA LEU A 134 -2.00 -5.81 -21.46
C LEU A 134 -3.27 -5.24 -22.12
N THR A 135 -4.05 -4.45 -21.37
CA THR A 135 -5.23 -3.78 -21.90
C THR A 135 -4.85 -2.41 -22.49
N PRO A 136 -5.10 -2.16 -23.79
CA PRO A 136 -4.66 -0.93 -24.45
C PRO A 136 -5.32 0.33 -23.87
N ASP A 137 -6.57 0.25 -23.41
CA ASP A 137 -7.27 1.38 -22.80
C ASP A 137 -6.65 1.78 -21.46
N SER A 138 -6.33 0.79 -20.62
CA SER A 138 -5.63 1.00 -19.35
C SER A 138 -4.26 1.62 -19.58
N LEU A 139 -3.54 1.15 -20.60
CA LEU A 139 -2.23 1.65 -20.98
C LEU A 139 -2.29 3.12 -21.43
N LYS A 140 -3.28 3.51 -22.25
CA LYS A 140 -3.47 4.90 -22.67
C LYS A 140 -3.71 5.83 -21.49
N ILE A 141 -4.58 5.43 -20.56
CA ILE A 141 -4.85 6.19 -19.33
C ILE A 141 -3.55 6.35 -18.54
N PHE A 142 -2.79 5.25 -18.37
CA PHE A 142 -1.53 5.27 -17.64
C PHE A 142 -0.45 6.14 -18.30
N LYS A 143 -0.30 6.11 -19.63
CA LYS A 143 0.61 6.99 -20.36
C LYS A 143 0.26 8.47 -20.16
N SER A 144 -1.03 8.80 -20.21
CA SER A 144 -1.53 10.18 -20.02
C SER A 144 -1.47 10.68 -18.58
N TRP A 145 -1.28 9.80 -17.60
CA TRP A 145 -1.29 10.15 -16.19
C TRP A 145 -0.07 11.02 -15.82
N THR A 146 -0.30 12.21 -15.27
CA THR A 146 0.73 13.23 -15.01
C THR A 146 1.52 13.00 -13.71
N GLY A 147 1.22 11.96 -12.94
CA GLY A 147 1.78 11.75 -11.59
C GLY A 147 0.87 12.25 -10.46
N GLU A 148 -0.26 12.89 -10.79
CA GLU A 148 -1.21 13.35 -9.78
C GLU A 148 -1.95 12.19 -9.09
N LEU A 149 -1.79 12.08 -7.77
CA LEU A 149 -2.36 10.99 -6.95
C LEU A 149 -3.90 10.90 -7.01
N ARG A 150 -4.57 12.00 -7.34
CA ARG A 150 -6.05 12.07 -7.41
C ARG A 150 -6.62 11.18 -8.51
N TYR A 151 -5.84 10.92 -9.57
CA TYR A 151 -6.26 10.10 -10.70
C TYR A 151 -5.87 8.63 -10.56
N LEU A 152 -5.08 8.26 -9.53
CA LEU A 152 -4.69 6.87 -9.29
C LEU A 152 -5.89 5.91 -9.17
N PRO A 153 -7.01 6.27 -8.50
CA PRO A 153 -8.16 5.38 -8.43
C PRO A 153 -8.80 5.06 -9.78
N ASN A 154 -8.55 5.86 -10.82
CA ASN A 154 -9.09 5.64 -12.17
C ASN A 154 -8.21 4.68 -12.99
N ILE A 155 -6.99 4.38 -12.55
CA ILE A 155 -6.07 3.48 -13.23
C ILE A 155 -6.43 2.05 -12.85
N LYS A 156 -6.65 1.20 -13.85
CA LYS A 156 -6.93 -0.22 -13.62
C LYS A 156 -5.66 -0.94 -13.18
N LEU A 157 -5.71 -1.54 -12.00
CA LEU A 157 -4.65 -2.38 -11.47
C LEU A 157 -4.95 -3.86 -11.74
N ARG A 158 -3.90 -4.64 -11.98
CA ARG A 158 -3.94 -6.08 -12.16
C ARG A 158 -2.80 -6.74 -11.40
N LYS A 159 -3.06 -7.93 -10.87
CA LYS A 159 -2.05 -8.79 -10.26
C LYS A 159 -1.42 -9.69 -11.32
N TYR A 160 -0.09 -9.72 -11.34
CA TYR A 160 0.69 -10.59 -12.22
C TYR A 160 1.51 -11.57 -11.39
N THR A 161 1.45 -12.85 -11.74
CA THR A 161 2.35 -13.87 -11.20
C THR A 161 3.39 -14.22 -12.24
N LYS A 162 4.59 -14.61 -11.79
CA LYS A 162 5.67 -15.05 -12.69
C LYS A 162 5.22 -16.19 -13.60
N GLN A 163 4.66 -17.25 -13.00
CA GLN A 163 4.13 -18.40 -13.72
C GLN A 163 3.00 -18.02 -14.69
N GLY A 164 2.13 -17.08 -14.31
CA GLY A 164 1.03 -16.63 -15.16
C GLY A 164 1.53 -15.87 -16.40
N LEU A 165 2.55 -15.03 -16.24
CA LEU A 165 3.18 -14.34 -17.37
C LEU A 165 3.94 -15.31 -18.27
N GLU A 166 4.71 -16.24 -17.69
CA GLU A 166 5.44 -17.27 -18.44
C GLU A 166 4.48 -18.16 -19.25
N ALA A 167 3.36 -18.59 -18.67
CA ALA A 167 2.33 -19.36 -19.37
C ALA A 167 1.69 -18.60 -20.54
N MET A 168 1.49 -17.29 -20.39
CA MET A 168 1.02 -16.42 -21.48
C MET A 168 2.05 -16.28 -22.60
N ILE A 169 3.35 -16.32 -22.28
CA ILE A 169 4.44 -16.29 -23.27
C ILE A 169 4.52 -17.63 -24.02
N SER A 170 4.38 -18.76 -23.33
CA SER A 170 4.44 -20.10 -23.92
C SER A 170 3.17 -20.52 -24.69
N GLY A 171 2.11 -19.70 -24.67
CA GLY A 171 0.87 -19.97 -25.38
C GLY A 171 -0.03 -21.04 -24.74
N THR A 172 0.26 -21.45 -23.50
CA THR A 172 -0.58 -22.35 -22.71
C THR A 172 -1.59 -21.52 -21.91
N CYS A 173 -2.75 -21.26 -22.49
CA CYS A 173 -3.81 -20.46 -21.89
C CYS A 173 -4.66 -21.29 -20.90
N GLU A 174 -4.34 -21.25 -19.61
CA GLU A 174 -5.31 -21.57 -18.55
C GLU A 174 -5.87 -20.25 -17.99
N ALA A 175 -7.09 -19.91 -18.39
CA ALA A 175 -7.82 -18.78 -17.86
C ALA A 175 -8.37 -19.11 -16.47
N SER A 176 -7.59 -18.91 -15.40
CA SER A 176 -8.13 -18.94 -14.04
C SER A 176 -8.84 -17.61 -13.73
N GLN A 177 -10.12 -17.55 -14.05
CA GLN A 177 -11.05 -16.60 -13.44
C GLN A 177 -11.23 -16.98 -11.97
N HIS A 178 -10.44 -16.40 -11.07
CA HIS A 178 -10.71 -16.50 -9.65
C HIS A 178 -11.75 -15.44 -9.25
N SER A 179 -13.03 -15.71 -9.55
CA SER A 179 -14.15 -15.09 -8.85
C SER A 179 -14.37 -15.87 -7.56
N SER A 180 -14.06 -15.27 -6.41
CA SER A 180 -14.51 -15.77 -5.11
C SER A 180 -15.70 -14.93 -4.64
N PRO A 181 -16.91 -15.49 -4.54
CA PRO A 181 -17.93 -14.99 -3.63
C PRO A 181 -17.75 -15.72 -2.30
N HIS A 182 -17.15 -15.05 -1.33
CA HIS A 182 -17.16 -15.49 0.06
C HIS A 182 -18.51 -15.09 0.66
N GLN A 183 -19.47 -16.02 0.66
CA GLN A 183 -20.67 -15.92 1.51
C GLN A 183 -20.24 -16.25 2.95
N MET A 184 -20.27 -15.23 3.80
CA MET A 184 -20.29 -15.41 5.24
C MET A 184 -21.72 -15.77 5.63
N GLU A 185 -21.97 -17.03 5.97
CA GLU A 185 -23.14 -17.43 6.74
C GLU A 185 -22.83 -17.07 8.20
N GLU A 186 -23.61 -16.12 8.74
CA GLU A 186 -23.73 -15.91 10.17
C GLU A 186 -24.63 -17.03 10.70
N ASP A 187 -24.10 -17.91 11.56
CA ASP A 187 -24.94 -18.73 12.44
C ASP A 187 -24.63 -18.38 13.89
N ASP A 188 -25.73 -18.10 14.57
CA ASP A 188 -25.92 -17.38 15.82
C ASP A 188 -26.00 -18.41 16.93
N SER A 189 -24.91 -18.60 17.67
CA SER A 189 -24.95 -19.43 18.88
C SER A 189 -25.22 -18.52 20.10
N ASP A 190 -26.50 -18.37 20.41
CA ASP A 190 -27.03 -17.88 21.68
C ASP A 190 -26.42 -18.69 22.83
N VAL A 191 -25.60 -18.06 23.66
CA VAL A 191 -25.16 -18.62 24.95
C VAL A 191 -25.93 -17.91 26.04
N GLU A 192 -26.94 -18.59 26.58
CA GLU A 192 -27.70 -18.17 27.75
C GLU A 192 -26.78 -18.01 28.97
N ASP A 193 -26.57 -16.77 29.39
CA ASP A 193 -25.89 -16.39 30.63
C ASP A 193 -26.79 -16.75 31.81
N SER A 194 -26.42 -17.82 32.50
CA SER A 194 -27.12 -18.32 33.69
C SER A 194 -26.85 -17.39 34.86
N GLY A 195 -27.92 -16.81 35.41
CA GLY A 195 -27.87 -15.85 36.51
C GLY A 195 -27.19 -16.40 37.77
N ASP A 196 -26.24 -15.63 38.27
CA ASP A 196 -25.60 -15.81 39.57
C ASP A 196 -26.54 -15.26 40.67
N GLU A 197 -27.21 -16.17 41.39
CA GLU A 197 -27.90 -15.88 42.64
C GLU A 197 -26.85 -15.70 43.76
N MET A 198 -26.62 -14.46 44.20
CA MET A 198 -26.07 -14.20 45.54
C MET A 198 -27.22 -13.93 46.52
N SER A 199 -27.41 -14.86 47.46
CA SER A 199 -28.21 -14.67 48.67
C SER A 199 -27.32 -14.17 49.82
N ASP A 200 -27.86 -13.17 50.54
CA ASP A 200 -27.52 -12.56 51.85
C ASP A 200 -26.07 -12.58 52.39
#